data_AF-A0A100WGB0-F1
#
_entry.id   AF-A0A100WGB0-F1
#
_cell.length_a   1.000
_cell.length_b   1.000
_cell.length_c   1.000
_cell.angle_alpha   90.00
_cell.angle_beta   90.00
_cell.angle_gamma   90.00
#
_symmetry.space_group_name_H-M   'P 1'
#
loop_
_entity.id
_entity.type
_entity.pdbx_description
1 polymer ?
#
loop_
_entity_poly.entity_id
_entity_poly.type
_entity_poly.pdbx_seq_one_letter_code
_entity_poly.pdbx_strand_id
1 'polypeptide(L)'
;MAHYVDIAREPGPPPAHLTVDVDDVLRFSASGAVVREGESVEILGILNEAIVATNGELLAPQGPPNVVLVRACAPGSASLEIIAGDPFQPSDSRRTVRIVVN
;
A
#
# COMPACT_ATOMS: atom_id res chain seq x y z
N MET A 1 -14.31 -10.41 -7.77
CA MET A 1 -13.47 -11.57 -7.37
C MET A 1 -12.26 -10.96 -6.70
N ALA A 2 -11.81 -11.47 -5.55
CA ALA A 2 -10.71 -10.81 -4.83
C ALA A 2 -9.37 -11.01 -5.56
N HIS A 3 -8.68 -9.92 -5.84
CA HIS A 3 -7.35 -9.92 -6.45
C HIS A 3 -6.30 -9.35 -5.50
N TYR A 4 -5.07 -9.87 -5.59
CA TYR A 4 -3.90 -9.21 -5.02
C TYR A 4 -3.26 -8.31 -6.08
N VAL A 5 -3.33 -7.00 -5.87
CA VAL A 5 -2.91 -5.99 -6.84
C VAL A 5 -1.62 -5.33 -6.35
N ASP A 6 -0.49 -5.66 -6.99
CA ASP A 6 0.79 -5.00 -6.72
C ASP A 6 0.82 -3.64 -7.43
N ILE A 7 0.78 -2.57 -6.65
CA ILE A 7 0.88 -1.20 -7.16
C ILE A 7 2.38 -0.91 -7.32
N ALA A 8 2.91 -1.39 -8.44
CA ALA A 8 4.33 -1.41 -8.74
C ALA A 8 4.98 -0.04 -8.60
N ARG A 9 6.20 -0.04 -8.04
CA ARG A 9 7.21 1.00 -8.22
C ARG A 9 8.01 0.68 -9.50
N GLU A 10 7.41 0.85 -10.68
CA GLU A 10 8.24 1.25 -11.83
C GLU A 10 8.81 2.64 -11.49
N PRO A 11 10.01 3.07 -11.96
CA PRO A 11 10.59 4.33 -11.50
C PRO A 11 9.60 5.49 -11.69
N GLY A 12 8.95 5.89 -10.59
CA GLY A 12 7.77 6.75 -10.66
C GLY A 12 6.89 6.69 -9.41
N PRO A 13 6.05 7.71 -9.20
CA PRO A 13 5.05 7.71 -8.13
C PRO A 13 3.94 6.69 -8.41
N PRO A 14 3.23 6.21 -7.38
CA PRO A 14 2.00 5.44 -7.59
C PRO A 14 1.00 6.27 -8.43
N PRO A 15 0.10 5.61 -9.17
CA PRO A 15 -0.93 6.30 -9.95
C PRO A 15 -1.81 7.16 -9.03
N ALA A 16 -2.19 8.35 -9.51
CA ALA A 16 -3.05 9.26 -8.75
C ALA A 16 -4.48 8.72 -8.55
N HIS A 17 -4.90 7.80 -9.42
CA HIS A 17 -6.23 7.19 -9.41
C HIS A 17 -6.12 5.68 -9.63
N LEU A 18 -6.88 4.91 -8.86
CA LEU A 18 -7.02 3.47 -8.99
C LEU A 18 -8.49 3.09 -8.98
N THR A 19 -8.87 2.17 -9.87
CA THR A 19 -10.18 1.53 -9.86
C THR A 19 -9.97 0.04 -9.58
N VAL A 20 -10.65 -0.48 -8.57
CA VAL A 20 -10.48 -1.83 -8.02
C VAL A 20 -11.85 -2.39 -7.67
N ASP A 21 -11.94 -3.69 -7.43
CA ASP A 21 -13.18 -4.33 -7.02
C ASP A 21 -13.23 -4.56 -5.50
N VAL A 22 -14.43 -4.71 -4.93
CA VAL A 22 -14.58 -5.17 -3.54
C VAL A 22 -13.78 -6.46 -3.31
N ASP A 23 -13.15 -6.52 -2.14
CA ASP A 23 -12.23 -7.56 -1.65
C ASP A 23 -10.84 -7.58 -2.31
N ASP A 24 -10.52 -6.67 -3.24
CA ASP A 24 -9.15 -6.51 -3.72
C ASP A 24 -8.22 -6.07 -2.58
N VAL A 25 -7.02 -6.63 -2.56
CA VAL A 25 -5.93 -6.25 -1.66
C VAL A 25 -4.84 -5.57 -2.47
N LEU A 26 -4.61 -4.30 -2.17
CA LEU A 26 -3.63 -3.44 -2.82
C LEU A 26 -2.35 -3.44 -2.00
N ARG A 27 -1.22 -3.68 -2.66
CA ARG A 27 0.12 -3.60 -2.08
C ARG A 27 0.83 -2.36 -2.60
N PHE A 28 1.17 -1.44 -1.72
CA PHE A 28 1.97 -0.26 -2.04
C PHE A 28 3.39 -0.41 -1.50
N SER A 29 4.40 -0.08 -2.31
CA SER A 29 5.78 0.08 -1.85
C SER A 29 5.95 1.41 -1.09
N ALA A 30 5.74 1.38 0.23
CA ALA A 30 5.58 2.57 1.06
C ALA A 30 5.97 2.29 2.53
N SER A 31 6.38 3.32 3.26
CA SER A 31 6.72 3.25 4.69
C SER A 31 5.53 3.52 5.61
N GLY A 32 4.43 4.04 5.06
CA GLY A 32 3.18 4.20 5.79
C GLY A 32 2.04 4.71 4.90
N ALA A 33 0.85 4.77 5.46
CA ALA A 33 -0.30 5.37 4.80
C ALA A 33 -1.33 5.91 5.80
N VAL A 34 -2.17 6.82 5.33
CA VAL A 34 -3.29 7.40 6.07
C VAL A 34 -4.50 7.50 5.15
N VAL A 35 -5.64 6.92 5.56
CA VAL A 35 -6.93 7.19 4.90
C VAL A 35 -7.35 8.60 5.31
N ARG A 36 -7.43 9.52 4.33
CA ARG A 36 -7.82 10.92 4.54
C ARG A 36 -9.33 11.10 4.46
N GLU A 37 -9.98 10.40 3.53
CA GLU A 37 -11.41 10.51 3.27
C GLU A 37 -11.98 9.16 2.79
N GLY A 38 -13.25 8.90 3.10
CA GLY A 38 -13.97 7.69 2.68
C GLY A 38 -13.71 6.47 3.56
N GLU A 39 -14.64 5.51 3.49
CA GLU A 39 -14.64 4.26 4.27
C GLU A 39 -14.62 3.01 3.38
N SER A 40 -14.44 3.20 2.06
CA SER A 40 -14.44 2.10 1.08
C SER A 40 -13.18 1.24 1.12
N VAL A 41 -12.15 1.64 1.88
CA VAL A 41 -10.90 0.90 2.04
C VAL A 41 -10.48 0.86 3.51
N GLU A 42 -9.73 -0.17 3.89
CA GLU A 42 -9.08 -0.28 5.20
C GLU A 42 -7.59 -0.58 5.05
N ILE A 43 -6.76 -0.07 5.97
CA ILE A 43 -5.35 -0.44 6.04
C ILE A 43 -5.24 -1.74 6.82
N LEU A 44 -4.80 -2.81 6.16
CA LEU A 44 -4.56 -4.11 6.77
C LEU A 44 -3.28 -4.13 7.61
N GLY A 45 -2.26 -3.41 7.15
CA GLY A 45 -1.00 -3.33 7.86
C GLY A 45 0.08 -2.55 7.13
N ILE A 46 1.03 -2.08 7.92
CA ILE A 46 2.26 -1.43 7.48
C ILE A 46 3.40 -2.36 7.90
N LEU A 47 4.07 -2.95 6.91
CA LEU A 47 4.84 -4.18 7.05
C LEU A 47 6.28 -4.02 6.53
N ASN A 48 7.15 -4.92 6.98
CA ASN A 48 8.42 -5.21 6.30
C ASN A 48 8.23 -6.50 5.51
N GLU A 49 8.45 -6.44 4.20
CA GLU A 49 8.48 -7.63 3.36
C GLU A 49 9.68 -8.52 3.73
N ALA A 50 9.44 -9.82 3.83
CA ALA A 50 10.45 -10.83 4.13
C ALA A 50 10.48 -11.88 3.02
N ILE A 51 11.61 -12.56 2.87
CA ILE A 51 11.83 -13.59 1.86
C ILE A 51 11.95 -14.94 2.56
N VAL A 52 11.23 -15.95 2.09
CA VAL A 52 11.47 -17.34 2.49
C VAL A 52 12.49 -17.94 1.54
N ALA A 53 13.67 -18.26 2.05
CA ALA A 53 14.74 -18.87 1.28
C ALA A 53 14.42 -20.34 0.93
N THR A 54 15.15 -20.91 -0.02
CA THR A 54 14.92 -22.29 -0.51
C THR A 54 15.16 -23.36 0.56
N ASN A 55 15.90 -23.03 1.62
CA ASN A 55 16.12 -23.87 2.81
C ASN A 55 15.03 -23.71 3.88
N GLY A 56 13.99 -22.91 3.63
CA GLY A 56 12.91 -22.60 4.58
C GLY A 56 13.24 -21.50 5.61
N GLU A 57 14.42 -20.89 5.53
CA GLU A 57 14.81 -19.78 6.40
C GLU A 57 14.05 -18.50 6.02
N LEU A 58 13.61 -17.74 7.02
CA LEU A 58 12.98 -16.44 6.82
C LEU A 58 14.03 -15.33 6.90
N LEU A 59 14.27 -14.65 5.78
CA LEU A 59 15.12 -13.47 5.68
C LEU A 59 14.23 -12.22 5.81
N ALA A 60 14.17 -11.65 7.01
CA ALA A 60 13.43 -10.42 7.30
C ALA A 60 14.40 -9.23 7.43
N PRO A 61 14.49 -8.34 6.42
CA PRO A 61 15.39 -7.20 6.46
C PRO A 61 15.03 -6.25 7.61
N GLN A 62 16.05 -5.82 8.36
CA GLN A 62 15.92 -4.78 9.38
C GLN A 62 15.76 -3.42 8.72
N GLY A 63 14.92 -2.56 9.31
CA GLY A 63 14.68 -1.20 8.81
C GLY A 63 13.23 -0.76 8.99
N PRO A 64 12.89 0.46 8.53
CA PRO A 64 11.51 0.91 8.51
C PRO A 64 10.64 0.04 7.60
N PRO A 65 9.31 0.09 7.77
CA PRO A 65 8.38 -0.55 6.86
C PRO A 65 8.60 -0.17 5.40
N ASN A 66 8.34 -1.11 4.51
CA ASN A 66 8.50 -0.94 3.07
C ASN A 66 7.26 -1.35 2.25
N VAL A 67 6.24 -1.90 2.92
CA VAL A 67 4.97 -2.28 2.32
C VAL A 67 3.80 -1.75 3.13
N VAL A 68 2.78 -1.24 2.44
CA VAL A 68 1.44 -1.00 3.00
C VAL A 68 0.45 -1.90 2.27
N LEU A 69 -0.36 -2.65 3.02
CA LEU A 69 -1.49 -3.40 2.50
C LEU A 69 -2.80 -2.69 2.80
N VAL A 70 -3.64 -2.57 1.78
CA VAL A 70 -4.96 -1.94 1.86
C VAL A 70 -5.98 -2.89 1.25
N ARG A 71 -7.11 -3.12 1.92
CA ARG A 71 -8.24 -3.88 1.36
C ARG A 71 -9.33 -2.94 0.91
N ALA A 72 -9.91 -3.20 -0.25
CA ALA A 72 -11.15 -2.58 -0.71
C ALA A 72 -12.34 -3.30 -0.04
N CYS A 73 -13.08 -2.60 0.83
CA CYS A 73 -14.08 -3.20 1.72
C CYS A 73 -15.52 -3.04 1.25
N ALA A 74 -15.83 -1.94 0.56
CA ALA A 74 -17.18 -1.64 0.11
C ALA A 74 -17.17 -0.71 -1.11
N PRO A 75 -18.20 -0.75 -1.98
CA PRO A 75 -18.29 0.16 -3.11
C PRO A 75 -18.27 1.63 -2.67
N GLY A 76 -17.55 2.47 -3.40
CA GLY A 76 -17.40 3.88 -3.09
C GLY A 76 -16.04 4.45 -3.49
N SER A 77 -15.64 5.54 -2.86
CA SER A 77 -14.31 6.11 -3.07
C SER A 77 -13.62 6.47 -1.77
N ALA A 78 -12.30 6.33 -1.75
CA ALA A 78 -11.44 6.76 -0.65
C ALA A 78 -10.24 7.54 -1.16
N SER A 79 -9.74 8.44 -0.32
CA SER A 79 -8.51 9.19 -0.54
C SER A 79 -7.46 8.65 0.41
N LEU A 80 -6.43 8.01 -0.15
CA LEU A 80 -5.35 7.39 0.60
C LEU A 80 -4.07 8.19 0.40
N GLU A 81 -3.51 8.71 1.49
CA GLU A 81 -2.17 9.30 1.47
C GLU A 81 -1.14 8.19 1.71
N ILE A 82 -0.26 7.97 0.73
CA ILE A 82 0.87 7.07 0.77
C ILE A 82 2.12 7.86 1.17
N ILE A 83 2.88 7.34 2.13
CA ILE A 83 4.15 7.89 2.59
C ILE A 83 5.26 7.00 2.04
N ALA A 84 6.11 7.55 1.19
CA ALA A 84 7.22 6.84 0.59
C ALA A 84 8.54 7.57 0.85
N GLY A 85 9.61 6.80 1.08
CA GLY A 85 10.92 7.33 1.46
C GLY A 85 11.29 6.98 2.90
N ASP A 86 12.27 7.69 3.44
CA ASP A 86 12.72 7.55 4.83
C ASP A 86 11.74 8.29 5.76
N PRO A 87 10.90 7.58 6.55
CA PRO A 87 9.87 8.20 7.39
C PRO A 87 10.44 9.07 8.52
N PHE A 88 11.75 9.03 8.77
CA PHE A 88 12.42 9.83 9.78
C PHE A 88 13.05 11.10 9.22
N GLN A 89 12.99 11.31 7.90
CA GLN A 89 13.51 12.51 7.25
C GLN A 89 12.39 13.39 6.69
N PRO A 90 12.57 14.73 6.74
CA PRO A 90 11.57 15.68 6.26
C PRO A 90 11.35 15.65 4.73
N SER A 91 12.10 14.84 3.98
CA SER A 91 11.96 14.65 2.53
C SER A 91 10.91 13.59 2.14
N ASP A 92 10.06 13.16 3.08
CA ASP A 92 8.95 12.23 2.84
C ASP A 92 8.13 12.63 1.61
N SER A 93 8.15 11.74 0.61
CA SER A 93 7.36 11.90 -0.60
C SER A 93 5.93 11.42 -0.34
N ARG A 94 5.13 12.28 0.29
CA ARG A 94 3.69 12.02 0.49
C ARG A 94 2.94 12.15 -0.83
N ARG A 95 2.08 11.18 -1.12
CA ARG A 95 1.28 11.15 -2.36
C ARG A 95 -0.13 10.72 -2.05
N THR A 96 -1.11 11.46 -2.56
CA THR A 96 -2.51 11.07 -2.45
C THR A 96 -2.89 10.21 -3.65
N VAL A 97 -3.49 9.05 -3.37
CA VAL A 97 -4.07 8.12 -4.34
C VAL A 97 -5.57 8.09 -4.09
N ARG A 98 -6.36 8.41 -5.11
CA ARG A 98 -7.81 8.24 -5.06
C ARG A 98 -8.16 6.83 -5.51
N ILE A 99 -8.78 6.06 -4.63
CA ILE A 99 -9.23 4.69 -4.89
C ILE A 99 -10.74 4.73 -5.11
N VAL A 100 -11.20 4.14 -6.21
CA VAL A 100 -12.60 3.89 -6.50
C VAL A 100 -12.82 2.40 -6.44
N VAL A 101 -13.74 1.97 -5.59
CA VAL A 101 -14.11 0.57 -5.39
C VAL A 101 -15.46 0.34 -6.06
N ASN A 102 -15.51 -0.60 -7.01
CA ASN A 102 -16.73 -1.00 -7.71
C ASN A 102 -17.51 -2.07 -6.93
#